data_AF-A0A7D9HCF3-F1
#
_entry.id   AF-A0A7D9HCF3-F1
#
_cell.length_a   1.000
_cell.length_b   1.000
_cell.length_c   1.000
_cell.angle_alpha   90.00
_cell.angle_beta   90.00
_cell.angle_gamma   90.00
#
_symmetry.space_group_name_H-M   'P 1'
#
loop_
_entity.id
_entity.type
_entity.pdbx_description
1 polymer ?
#
loop_
_entity_poly.entity_id
_entity_poly.type
_entity_poly.pdbx_seq_one_letter_code
_entity_poly.pdbx_strand_id
1 'polypeptide(L)'
;MKVFINAGGQRGYKGHCVNVPQKVEELALTLPRCPKDIALIFVRVKGNNYLKDVSVRKNKVEEALYWLIKHNPVYHDVCIDRGVLDGLPSHGVPEDLTLYRQATF
;
A
#
# COMPACT_ATOMS: atom_id res chain seq x y z
N MET A 1 3.53 16.95 17.68
CA MET A 1 4.89 16.51 17.31
C MET A 1 5.59 17.68 16.62
N LYS A 2 6.78 18.09 17.07
CA LYS A 2 7.56 19.17 16.43
C LYS A 2 8.89 18.59 15.93
N VAL A 3 9.14 18.69 14.63
CA VAL A 3 10.41 18.30 14.01
C VAL A 3 11.36 19.49 14.08
N PHE A 4 12.60 19.27 14.50
CA PHE A 4 13.64 20.29 14.56
C PHE A 4 14.97 19.73 14.05
N ILE A 5 15.91 20.61 13.72
CA ILE A 5 17.23 20.22 13.23
C ILE A 5 18.25 20.59 14.31
N ASN A 6 19.05 19.63 14.74
CA ASN A 6 20.14 19.84 15.69
C ASN A 6 21.30 20.57 15.01
N ALA A 7 22.14 21.25 15.81
CA ALA A 7 23.43 21.74 15.35
C ALA A 7 24.28 20.52 14.92
N GLY A 8 24.42 20.30 13.61
CA GLY A 8 24.95 19.07 13.02
C GLY A 8 24.05 18.44 11.96
N GLY A 9 22.85 19.00 11.71
CA GLY A 9 21.99 18.62 10.59
C GLY A 9 21.09 17.41 10.84
N GLN A 10 21.23 16.70 11.96
CA GLN A 10 20.33 15.61 12.34
C GLN A 10 18.94 16.14 12.69
N ARG A 11 17.89 15.46 12.20
CA ARG A 11 16.49 15.77 12.52
C ARG A 11 16.10 15.11 13.84
N GLY A 12 15.61 15.90 14.79
CA GLY A 12 15.05 15.45 16.06
C GLY A 12 13.54 15.66 16.12
N TYR A 13 12.88 14.91 16.99
CA TYR A 13 11.44 15.01 17.26
C TYR A 13 11.22 15.39 18.73
N LYS A 14 10.37 16.39 19.01
CA LYS A 14 9.99 16.79 20.37
C LYS A 14 8.47 16.70 20.54
N GLY A 15 8.04 16.10 21.64
CA GLY A 15 6.62 15.95 22.01
C GLY A 15 6.31 14.54 22.51
N HIS A 16 5.04 14.32 22.87
CA HIS A 16 4.56 13.01 23.30
C HIS A 16 4.52 12.06 22.11
N CYS A 17 5.19 10.92 22.25
CA CYS A 17 5.11 9.78 21.34
C CYS A 17 4.45 8.65 22.12
N VAL A 18 3.45 8.01 21.53
CA VAL A 18 2.83 6.81 22.10
C VAL A 18 2.94 5.72 21.07
N ASN A 19 3.49 4.57 21.47
CA ASN A 19 3.45 3.36 20.68
C ASN A 19 2.31 2.49 21.24
N VAL A 20 1.23 2.35 20.46
CA VAL A 20 0.07 1.55 20.84
C VAL A 20 0.16 0.22 20.12
N PRO A 21 0.05 -0.94 20.81
CA PRO A 21 -0.04 -2.22 20.13
C PRO A 21 -1.28 -2.23 19.22
N GLN A 22 -1.06 -2.47 17.93
CA GLN A 22 -2.13 -2.62 16.96
C GLN A 22 -2.35 -4.10 16.69
N LYS A 23 -3.60 -4.55 16.76
CA LYS A 23 -3.99 -5.90 16.35
C LYS A 23 -3.99 -5.94 14.82
N VAL A 24 -2.89 -6.42 14.24
CA VAL A 24 -2.69 -6.45 12.77
C VAL A 24 -3.11 -7.78 12.14
N GLU A 25 -3.53 -8.75 12.94
CA GLU A 25 -3.93 -10.10 12.50
C GLU A 25 -4.99 -10.05 11.39
N GLU A 26 -6.03 -9.25 11.57
CA GLU A 26 -7.12 -9.09 10.59
C GLU A 26 -6.61 -8.59 9.23
N LEU A 27 -5.59 -7.73 9.23
CA LEU A 27 -4.98 -7.20 8.02
C LEU A 27 -4.02 -8.19 7.35
N ALA A 28 -3.47 -9.13 8.12
CA ALA A 28 -2.47 -10.09 7.65
C ALA A 28 -3.09 -11.40 7.15
N LEU A 29 -4.28 -11.75 7.62
CA LEU A 29 -4.96 -13.01 7.29
C LEU A 29 -5.75 -12.99 5.98
N THR A 30 -5.93 -11.83 5.36
CA THR A 30 -6.76 -11.70 4.15
C THR A 30 -6.05 -10.90 3.06
N LEU A 31 -5.99 -11.45 1.84
CA LEU A 31 -5.36 -10.84 0.67
C LEU A 31 -6.24 -10.99 -0.58
N PRO A 32 -6.16 -10.12 -1.60
CA PRO A 32 -5.41 -8.86 -1.60
C PRO A 32 -6.14 -7.78 -0.80
N ARG A 33 -5.39 -6.80 -0.28
CA ARG A 33 -6.03 -5.64 0.38
C ARG A 33 -6.71 -4.75 -0.65
N CYS A 34 -7.87 -4.19 -0.29
CA CYS A 34 -8.56 -3.23 -1.15
C CYS A 34 -7.71 -1.97 -1.31
N PRO A 35 -7.51 -1.45 -2.53
CA PRO A 35 -6.75 -0.22 -2.74
C PRO A 35 -7.32 0.98 -1.97
N LYS A 36 -8.65 1.03 -1.74
CA LYS A 36 -9.32 2.08 -0.94
C LYS A 36 -8.85 2.11 0.52
N ASP A 37 -8.54 0.95 1.08
CA ASP A 37 -8.21 0.79 2.50
C ASP A 37 -6.73 1.08 2.78
N ILE A 38 -5.93 1.25 1.74
CA ILE A 38 -4.51 1.60 1.87
C ILE A 38 -4.39 3.12 1.70
N ALA A 39 -3.89 3.79 2.75
CA ALA A 39 -3.53 5.20 2.69
C ALA A 39 -2.28 5.41 1.79
N LEU A 40 -2.47 5.37 0.47
CA LEU A 40 -1.44 5.67 -0.52
C LEU A 40 -1.43 7.17 -0.86
N ILE A 41 -0.25 7.78 -0.82
CA ILE A 41 -0.03 9.15 -1.28
C ILE A 41 0.79 9.10 -2.57
N PHE A 42 0.15 9.45 -3.69
CA PHE A 42 0.84 9.59 -4.96
C PHE A 42 1.39 11.01 -5.13
N VAL A 43 2.71 11.15 -5.12
CA VAL A 43 3.38 12.44 -5.33
C VAL A 43 3.85 12.55 -6.78
N ARG A 44 3.38 13.59 -7.49
CA ARG A 44 3.82 13.89 -8.86
C ARG A 44 4.90 14.97 -8.83
N VAL A 45 6.10 14.64 -9.28
CA VAL A 45 7.18 15.62 -9.46
C VAL A 45 7.03 16.29 -10.82
N LYS A 46 6.96 17.62 -10.87
CA LYS A 46 6.94 18.38 -12.14
C LYS A 46 8.26 18.17 -12.89
N GLY A 47 8.18 17.94 -14.20
CA GLY A 47 9.34 17.81 -15.10
C GLY A 47 9.88 16.39 -15.29
N ASN A 48 9.37 15.40 -14.55
CA ASN A 48 9.74 14.01 -14.74
C ASN A 48 8.57 13.22 -15.36
N ASN A 49 8.67 12.89 -16.64
CA ASN A 49 7.64 12.14 -17.40
C ASN A 49 7.70 10.62 -17.19
N TYR A 50 8.57 10.12 -16.32
CA TYR A 50 8.59 8.70 -15.93
C TYR A 50 7.42 8.39 -14.99
N LEU A 51 6.21 8.41 -15.54
CA LEU A 51 5.09 7.72 -14.94
C LEU A 51 5.38 6.23 -15.05
N LYS A 52 5.69 5.58 -13.92
CA LYS A 52 5.39 4.16 -13.80
C LYS A 52 3.89 4.07 -13.59
N ASP A 53 3.16 3.85 -14.68
CA ASP A 53 1.74 3.56 -14.60
C ASP A 53 1.55 2.35 -13.68
N VAL A 54 0.88 2.57 -12.55
CA VAL A 54 0.56 1.50 -11.61
C VAL A 54 -0.58 0.70 -12.23
N SER A 55 -0.22 -0.35 -12.97
CA SER A 55 -1.17 -1.27 -13.58
C SER A 55 -1.22 -2.58 -12.81
N VAL A 56 -2.43 -3.13 -12.71
CA VAL A 56 -2.75 -4.40 -12.10
C VAL A 56 -3.29 -5.33 -13.18
N ARG A 57 -2.92 -6.60 -13.08
CA ARG A 57 -3.42 -7.69 -13.93
C ARG A 57 -4.08 -8.73 -13.04
N LYS A 58 -5.42 -8.74 -12.98
CA LYS A 58 -6.19 -9.63 -12.09
C LYS A 58 -5.68 -11.07 -12.08
N ASN A 59 -5.53 -11.69 -13.27
CA ASN A 59 -5.08 -13.08 -13.38
C ASN A 59 -3.70 -13.32 -12.76
N LYS A 60 -2.77 -12.37 -12.89
CA LYS A 60 -1.43 -12.49 -12.31
C LYS A 60 -1.43 -12.32 -10.80
N VAL A 61 -2.30 -11.46 -10.28
CA VAL A 61 -2.49 -11.32 -8.83
C VAL A 61 -3.06 -12.62 -8.27
N GLU A 62 -4.10 -13.17 -8.90
CA GLU A 62 -4.71 -14.44 -8.50
C GLU A 62 -3.70 -15.60 -8.51
N GLU A 63 -2.99 -15.81 -9.63
CA GLU A 63 -1.93 -16.83 -9.76
C GLU A 63 -0.86 -16.69 -8.66
N ALA A 64 -0.43 -15.45 -8.38
CA ALA A 64 0.58 -15.18 -7.36
C ALA A 64 0.08 -15.48 -5.94
N LEU A 65 -1.17 -15.15 -5.61
CA LEU A 65 -1.76 -15.43 -4.30
C LEU A 65 -1.89 -16.94 -4.07
N TYR A 66 -2.37 -17.69 -5.06
CA TYR A 66 -2.42 -19.14 -4.99
C TYR A 66 -1.03 -19.75 -4.83
N TRP A 67 -0.04 -19.24 -5.57
CA TRP A 67 1.33 -19.68 -5.42
C TRP A 67 1.87 -19.40 -4.00
N LEU A 68 1.60 -18.20 -3.46
CA LEU A 68 2.06 -17.77 -2.15
C LEU A 68 1.53 -18.68 -1.04
N ILE A 69 0.22 -18.92 -1.00
CA ILE A 69 -0.44 -19.77 0.00
C ILE A 69 0.10 -21.20 -0.08
N LYS A 70 0.31 -21.72 -1.30
CA LYS A 70 0.76 -23.09 -1.52
C LYS A 70 2.21 -23.32 -1.11
N HIS A 71 3.10 -22.35 -1.32
CA HIS A 71 4.55 -22.56 -1.19
C HIS A 71 5.19 -21.87 0.01
N ASN A 72 4.51 -20.92 0.66
CA ASN A 72 5.04 -20.24 1.83
C ASN A 72 4.32 -20.72 3.10
N PRO A 73 4.99 -21.50 3.97
CA PRO A 73 4.40 -22.01 5.20
C PRO A 73 3.86 -20.92 6.14
N VAL A 74 4.38 -19.69 6.06
CA VAL A 74 3.90 -18.59 6.91
C VAL A 74 2.56 -18.01 6.42
N TYR A 75 2.17 -18.29 5.18
CA TYR A 75 0.96 -17.76 4.54
C TYR A 75 -0.13 -18.83 4.33
N HIS A 76 0.02 -20.03 4.90
CA HIS A 76 -0.91 -21.13 4.70
C HIS A 76 -2.33 -20.83 5.18
N ASP A 77 -2.47 -20.01 6.22
CA ASP A 77 -3.76 -19.60 6.81
C ASP A 77 -4.35 -18.35 6.16
N VAL A 78 -3.70 -17.78 5.13
CA VAL A 78 -4.19 -16.56 4.47
C VAL A 78 -5.36 -16.90 3.55
N CYS A 79 -6.46 -16.17 3.72
CA CYS A 79 -7.65 -16.27 2.88
C CYS A 79 -7.57 -15.32 1.69
N ILE A 80 -8.02 -15.78 0.52
CA ILE A 80 -8.18 -14.92 -0.65
C ILE A 80 -9.54 -14.22 -0.58
N ASP A 81 -9.54 -12.90 -0.48
CA ASP A 81 -10.73 -12.06 -0.63
C ASP A 81 -11.14 -12.00 -2.10
N ARG A 82 -12.18 -12.77 -2.42
CA ARG A 82 -12.76 -12.79 -3.78
C ARG A 82 -13.42 -11.47 -4.15
N GLY A 83 -14.04 -10.77 -3.21
CA GLY A 83 -14.71 -9.50 -3.48
C GLY A 83 -13.72 -8.44 -3.96
N VAL A 84 -12.58 -8.32 -3.27
CA VAL A 84 -11.51 -7.41 -3.69
C VAL A 84 -10.85 -7.88 -4.98
N LEU A 85 -10.53 -9.18 -5.09
CA LEU A 85 -9.89 -9.74 -6.28
C LEU A 85 -10.74 -9.57 -7.54
N ASP A 86 -12.05 -9.75 -7.42
CA ASP A 86 -12.99 -9.63 -8.53
C ASP A 86 -13.25 -8.17 -8.94
N GLY A 87 -13.09 -7.23 -8.00
CA GLY A 87 -13.11 -5.80 -8.28
C GLY A 87 -11.85 -5.27 -8.97
N LEU A 88 -10.78 -6.07 -9.11
CA LEU A 88 -9.58 -5.63 -9.83
C LEU A 88 -9.80 -5.58 -11.35
N PRO A 89 -9.18 -4.63 -12.06
CA PRO A 89 -9.24 -4.59 -13.51
C PRO A 89 -8.52 -5.79 -14.13
N SER A 90 -9.03 -6.28 -15.27
CA SER A 90 -8.36 -7.36 -16.02
C SER A 90 -6.91 -6.98 -16.39
N HIS A 91 -6.71 -5.74 -16.83
CA HIS A 91 -5.41 -5.13 -17.06
C HIS A 91 -5.56 -3.59 -17.04
N GLY A 92 -5.10 -2.92 -15.98
CA GLY A 92 -5.23 -1.45 -15.91
C GLY A 92 -4.98 -0.88 -14.53
N VAL A 93 -5.25 0.42 -14.36
CA VAL A 93 -5.16 1.10 -13.07
C VAL A 93 -6.45 0.84 -12.28
N PRO A 94 -6.39 0.37 -11.02
CA PRO A 94 -7.58 0.28 -10.17
C PRO A 94 -8.23 1.66 -9.99
N GLU A 95 -9.56 1.73 -10.15
CA GLU A 95 -10.33 2.99 -10.05
C GLU A 95 -10.17 3.68 -8.68
N ASP A 96 -9.98 2.85 -7.66
CA ASP A 96 -9.86 3.22 -6.26
C ASP A 96 -8.53 3.90 -5.90
N LEU A 97 -7.54 3.84 -6.80
CA LEU A 97 -6.32 4.63 -6.67
C LEU A 97 -6.61 6.07 -7.09
N THR A 98 -7.31 6.81 -6.23
CA THR A 98 -7.45 8.26 -6.39
C THR A 98 -6.07 8.92 -6.36
N LEU A 99 -5.55 9.26 -7.53
CA LEU A 99 -4.41 10.16 -7.68
C LEU A 99 -4.83 11.52 -7.13
N TYR A 100 -4.46 11.83 -5.89
CA TYR A 100 -4.67 13.17 -5.35
C TYR A 100 -4.04 14.19 -6.31
N ARG A 101 -4.86 15.16 -6.73
CA ARG A 101 -4.45 16.26 -7.60
C ARG A 101 -3.23 16.97 -7.00
N GLN A 102 -2.18 17.05 -7.81
CA GLN A 102 -1.00 17.92 -7.71
C GLN A 102 -0.87 18.69 -6.38
N ALA A 103 -0.05 18.17 -5.46
CA ALA A 103 0.56 19.01 -4.45
C ALA A 103 1.49 19.99 -5.18
N THR A 104 1.05 21.24 -5.31
CA THR A 104 1.91 22.33 -5.79
C THR A 104 2.72 22.75 -4.57
N PHE A 105 3.97 22.33 -4.49
CA PHE A 105 4.96 22.91 -3.58
C PHE A 105 5.52 24.19 -4.20
#